data_AF-A0A8H4Q1T3-F1
#
_entry.id   AF-A0A8H4Q1T3-F1
#
_cell.length_a   1.000
_cell.length_b   1.000
_cell.length_c   1.000
_cell.angle_alpha   90.00
_cell.angle_beta   90.00
_cell.angle_gamma   90.00
#
_symmetry.space_group_name_H-M   'P 1'
#
loop_
_entity.id
_entity.type
_entity.pdbx_description
1 polymer ?
#
loop_
_entity_poly.entity_id
_entity_poly.type
_entity_poly.pdbx_seq_one_letter_code
_entity_poly.pdbx_strand_id
1 'polypeptide(L)'
;MPCYATITHFQKCDHKRLSKLGCTIDCPDLCPADSLKFLVKTAYPSNCVDCHRYHFMEAAHDRLTQHEENELRIKRDDQIEDEETRRQMLSLAKARADFQEELLDQRYLGAAQEIEAAQRWTNRYGKALRILDEHPPSEANSQPSSQTSIAQRDALNLRGTKPHKLAVTVDASRSAAELRAAWLREMEPYRIQTQTAGYVRVQPAEVEFQGWGGVAGAAHAT
;
A
#
# COMPACT_ATOMS: atom_id res chain seq x y z
N MET A 1 -12.76 -25.24 7.24
CA MET A 1 -13.29 -23.92 6.84
C MET A 1 -12.15 -23.08 6.27
N PRO A 2 -12.44 -22.14 5.37
CA PRO A 2 -11.42 -21.33 4.70
C PRO A 2 -10.75 -20.34 5.67
N CYS A 3 -9.56 -19.84 5.32
CA CYS A 3 -9.07 -18.65 6.02
C CYS A 3 -9.83 -17.41 5.56
N TYR A 4 -10.06 -16.50 6.50
CA TYR A 4 -10.64 -15.21 6.23
C TYR A 4 -9.57 -14.20 5.91
N ALA A 5 -9.79 -13.38 4.88
CA ALA A 5 -8.84 -12.36 4.46
C ALA A 5 -9.50 -11.05 4.02
N THR A 6 -8.70 -9.98 4.03
CA THR A 6 -9.04 -8.70 3.39
C THR A 6 -8.00 -8.33 2.36
N ILE A 7 -8.40 -7.47 1.42
CA ILE A 7 -7.53 -6.90 0.39
C ILE A 7 -7.55 -5.38 0.52
N THR A 8 -6.36 -4.78 0.51
CA THR A 8 -6.20 -3.34 0.22
C THR A 8 -5.47 -3.20 -1.10
N HIS A 9 -6.14 -2.61 -2.08
CA HIS A 9 -5.60 -2.28 -3.39
C HIS A 9 -5.10 -0.82 -3.40
N PHE A 10 -3.87 -0.62 -3.86
CA PHE A 10 -3.24 0.69 -4.02
C PHE A 10 -3.34 1.12 -5.48
N GLN A 11 -4.00 2.24 -5.78
CA GLN A 11 -4.33 2.56 -7.19
C GLN A 11 -3.15 3.10 -8.00
N LYS A 12 -2.04 3.48 -7.35
CA LYS A 12 -0.85 4.01 -8.04
C LYS A 12 0.28 2.99 -8.20
N CYS A 13 0.09 1.75 -7.75
CA CYS A 13 1.05 0.66 -7.94
C CYS A 13 0.33 -0.69 -8.05
N ASP A 14 0.94 -1.69 -8.69
CA ASP A 14 0.30 -3.01 -8.86
C ASP A 14 0.25 -3.86 -7.57
N HIS A 15 0.78 -3.34 -6.45
CA HIS A 15 0.79 -4.06 -5.19
C HIS A 15 -0.60 -4.14 -4.56
N LYS A 16 -0.92 -5.33 -4.07
CA LYS A 16 -2.08 -5.57 -3.20
C LYS A 16 -1.60 -6.07 -1.84
N ARG A 17 -2.17 -5.52 -0.77
CA ARG A 17 -1.98 -6.04 0.58
C ARG A 17 -3.05 -7.08 0.87
N LEU A 18 -2.63 -8.31 1.13
CA LEU A 18 -3.48 -9.32 1.72
C LEU A 18 -3.31 -9.29 3.24
N SER A 19 -4.39 -9.41 3.99
CA SER A 19 -4.31 -9.51 5.44
C SER A 19 -5.19 -10.62 5.95
N LYS A 20 -4.56 -11.61 6.60
CA LYS A 20 -5.26 -12.70 7.28
C LYS A 20 -6.04 -12.15 8.47
N LEU A 21 -7.31 -12.51 8.54
CA LEU A 21 -8.22 -12.19 9.65
C LEU A 21 -8.31 -13.35 10.64
N GLY A 22 -8.02 -14.56 10.17
CA GLY A 22 -7.90 -15.79 10.94
C GLY A 22 -8.21 -17.00 10.08
N CYS A 23 -8.07 -18.18 10.67
CA CYS A 23 -8.30 -19.44 9.98
C CYS A 23 -8.87 -20.49 10.93
N THR A 24 -9.57 -21.47 10.39
CA THR A 24 -10.18 -22.53 11.20
C THR A 24 -9.31 -23.77 11.35
N ILE A 25 -8.23 -23.91 10.56
CA ILE A 25 -7.35 -25.11 10.54
C ILE A 25 -5.93 -24.74 11.04
N ASP A 26 -5.80 -23.61 11.75
CA ASP A 26 -4.52 -23.10 12.30
C ASP A 26 -3.32 -23.24 11.34
N CYS A 27 -3.48 -22.73 10.12
CA CYS A 27 -2.36 -22.68 9.18
C CYS A 27 -1.40 -21.54 9.56
N PRO A 28 -0.09 -21.68 9.32
CA PRO A 28 0.87 -20.61 9.60
C PRO A 28 0.62 -19.37 8.73
N ASP A 29 0.37 -19.57 7.44
CA ASP A 29 0.19 -18.51 6.44
C ASP A 29 -1.26 -18.38 5.97
N LEU A 30 -1.49 -18.07 4.68
CA LEU A 30 -2.79 -18.08 4.04
C LEU A 30 -3.08 -19.48 3.50
N CYS A 31 -4.32 -19.95 3.66
CA CYS A 31 -4.79 -21.14 2.95
C CYS A 31 -4.71 -20.94 1.42
N PRO A 32 -4.69 -22.03 0.63
CA PRO A 32 -4.77 -21.96 -0.83
C PRO A 32 -5.94 -21.07 -1.29
N ALA A 33 -5.82 -20.46 -2.47
CA ALA A 33 -6.78 -19.49 -2.99
C ALA A 33 -8.23 -20.00 -2.97
N ASP A 34 -8.44 -21.27 -3.35
CA ASP A 34 -9.74 -21.93 -3.37
C ASP A 34 -10.37 -22.06 -1.97
N SER A 35 -9.55 -21.94 -0.94
CA SER A 35 -9.86 -22.03 0.48
C SER A 35 -9.73 -20.68 1.19
N LEU A 36 -9.76 -19.56 0.46
CA LEU A 36 -9.79 -18.21 1.03
C LEU A 36 -11.19 -17.61 0.92
N LYS A 37 -11.67 -17.04 2.04
CA LYS A 37 -12.90 -16.26 2.08
C LYS A 37 -12.56 -14.79 2.32
N PHE A 38 -12.77 -13.98 1.28
CA PHE A 38 -12.54 -12.55 1.35
C PHE A 38 -13.76 -11.83 1.91
N LEU A 39 -13.53 -10.99 2.92
CA LEU A 39 -14.62 -10.25 3.58
C LEU A 39 -14.69 -8.79 3.15
N VAL A 40 -13.55 -8.19 2.84
CA VAL A 40 -13.46 -6.77 2.46
C VAL A 40 -12.40 -6.59 1.39
N LYS A 41 -12.73 -5.80 0.37
CA LYS A 41 -11.77 -5.22 -0.55
C LYS A 41 -11.88 -3.70 -0.52
N THR A 42 -10.78 -3.03 -0.26
CA THR A 42 -10.67 -1.58 -0.33
C THR A 42 -9.74 -1.14 -1.44
N ALA A 43 -9.95 0.09 -1.94
CA ALA A 43 -9.07 0.77 -2.87
C ALA A 43 -8.64 2.11 -2.27
N TYR A 44 -7.34 2.38 -2.27
CA TYR A 44 -6.76 3.62 -1.75
C TYR A 44 -5.98 4.32 -2.86
N PRO A 45 -6.20 5.63 -3.11
CA PRO A 45 -5.66 6.37 -4.26
C PRO A 45 -4.20 6.80 -4.07
N SER A 46 -3.34 5.87 -3.66
CA SER A 46 -1.90 6.10 -3.45
C SER A 46 -1.08 4.86 -3.80
N ASN A 47 0.24 4.98 -3.69
CA ASN A 47 1.18 3.87 -3.64
C ASN A 47 1.02 3.10 -2.32
N CYS A 48 1.48 1.85 -2.27
CA CYS A 48 1.71 1.18 -0.99
C CYS A 48 2.89 1.85 -0.24
N VAL A 49 3.04 1.57 1.06
CA VAL A 49 4.12 2.15 1.89
C VAL A 49 5.50 1.88 1.27
N ASP A 50 5.72 0.68 0.73
CA ASP A 50 7.02 0.28 0.16
C ASP A 50 7.32 1.04 -1.14
N CYS A 51 6.36 1.14 -2.06
CA CYS A 51 6.50 1.95 -3.28
C CYS A 51 6.65 3.44 -2.95
N HIS A 52 5.90 3.93 -1.96
CA HIS A 52 6.00 5.31 -1.50
C HIS A 52 7.40 5.60 -0.96
N ARG A 53 7.95 4.69 -0.14
CA ARG A 53 9.34 4.77 0.35
C ARG A 53 10.35 4.72 -0.78
N TYR A 54 10.19 3.81 -1.73
CA TYR A 54 11.09 3.68 -2.87
C TYR A 54 11.19 5.01 -3.64
N HIS A 55 10.06 5.57 -4.07
CA HIS A 55 10.06 6.84 -4.80
C HIS A 55 10.55 8.03 -3.96
N PHE A 56 10.29 8.01 -2.65
CA PHE A 56 10.83 9.04 -1.76
C PHE A 56 12.36 9.00 -1.70
N MET A 57 12.94 7.80 -1.58
CA MET A 57 14.39 7.60 -1.55
C MET A 57 15.04 7.92 -2.89
N GLU A 58 14.42 7.53 -4.01
CA GLU A 58 14.86 7.87 -5.36
C GLU A 58 14.91 9.40 -5.55
N ALA A 59 13.82 10.09 -5.23
CA ALA A 59 13.79 11.56 -5.29
C ALA A 59 14.77 12.22 -4.31
N ALA A 60 15.05 11.61 -3.16
CA ALA A 60 16.05 12.13 -2.21
C ALA A 60 17.47 12.04 -2.78
N HIS A 61 17.78 11.00 -3.54
CA HIS A 61 19.05 10.87 -4.23
C HIS A 61 19.24 11.98 -5.27
N ASP A 62 18.23 12.23 -6.12
CA ASP A 62 18.28 13.29 -7.13
C ASP A 62 18.48 14.67 -6.50
N ARG A 63 17.80 14.95 -5.38
CA ARG A 63 17.95 16.21 -4.65
C ARG A 63 19.34 16.34 -4.05
N LEU A 64 19.89 15.27 -3.47
CA LEU A 64 21.27 15.28 -2.96
C LEU A 64 22.26 15.64 -4.06
N THR A 65 22.16 15.01 -5.24
CA THR A 65 22.99 15.34 -6.39
C THR A 65 22.83 16.81 -6.80
N GLN A 66 21.60 17.31 -6.86
CA GLN A 66 21.33 18.71 -7.19
C GLN A 66 21.93 19.68 -6.14
N HIS A 67 21.92 19.32 -4.86
CA HIS A 67 22.54 20.10 -3.80
C HIS A 67 24.06 20.14 -3.94
N GLU A 68 24.70 19.00 -4.21
CA GLU A 68 26.14 18.91 -4.46
C GLU A 68 26.57 19.73 -5.68
N GLU A 69 25.80 19.66 -6.77
CA GLU A 69 26.05 20.47 -7.97
C GLU A 69 25.92 21.98 -7.68
N ASN A 70 24.92 22.39 -6.91
CA ASN A 70 24.75 23.78 -6.53
C ASN A 70 25.90 24.28 -5.65
N GLU A 71 26.36 23.47 -4.69
CA GLU A 71 27.54 23.81 -3.90
C GLU A 71 28.80 23.94 -4.76
N LEU A 72 29.02 23.00 -5.69
CA LEU A 72 30.16 23.05 -6.60
C LEU A 72 30.10 24.28 -7.49
N ARG A 73 28.91 24.68 -7.95
CA ARG A 73 28.71 25.90 -8.72
C ARG A 73 29.11 27.13 -7.91
N ILE A 74 28.65 27.26 -6.66
CA ILE A 74 29.03 28.39 -5.78
C ILE A 74 30.55 28.39 -5.52
N LYS A 75 31.17 27.22 -5.32
CA LYS A 75 32.62 27.10 -5.08
C LYS A 75 33.45 27.49 -6.30
N ARG A 76 32.96 27.25 -7.51
CA ARG A 76 33.67 27.49 -8.78
C ARG A 76 33.23 28.78 -9.50
N ASP A 77 32.35 29.56 -8.89
CA ASP A 77 31.89 30.80 -9.50
C ASP A 77 32.95 31.89 -9.33
N ASP A 78 33.66 32.15 -10.43
CA ASP A 78 34.70 33.18 -10.52
C ASP A 78 34.13 34.60 -10.37
N GLN A 79 32.81 34.80 -10.47
CA GLN A 79 32.16 36.10 -10.24
C GLN A 79 32.02 36.44 -8.75
N ILE A 80 32.19 35.47 -7.86
CA ILE A 80 32.15 35.69 -6.41
C ILE A 80 33.57 36.04 -5.94
N GLU A 81 33.91 37.32 -5.97
CA GLU A 81 35.28 37.75 -5.62
C GLU A 81 35.57 37.63 -4.11
N ASP A 82 34.56 37.84 -3.27
CA ASP A 82 34.70 37.84 -1.81
C ASP A 82 34.44 36.45 -1.19
N GLU A 83 35.42 35.99 -0.41
CA GLU A 83 35.37 34.70 0.28
C GLU A 83 34.35 34.68 1.42
N GLU A 84 34.08 35.82 2.07
CA GLU A 84 33.04 35.90 3.08
C GLU A 84 31.65 35.71 2.45
N THR A 85 31.38 36.42 1.35
CA THR A 85 30.18 36.27 0.54
C THR A 85 30.00 34.83 0.06
N ARG A 86 31.07 34.19 -0.44
CA ARG A 86 31.04 32.76 -0.84
C ARG A 86 30.61 31.85 0.32
N ARG A 87 31.18 32.04 1.51
CA ARG A 87 30.81 31.26 2.71
C ARG A 87 29.37 31.49 3.13
N GLN A 88 28.89 32.73 3.08
CA GLN A 88 27.49 33.06 3.38
C GLN A 88 26.55 32.37 2.39
N MET A 89 26.87 32.39 1.09
CA MET A 89 26.08 31.71 0.06
C MET A 89 26.04 30.19 0.25
N LEU A 90 27.17 29.55 0.57
CA LEU A 90 27.22 28.12 0.89
C LEU A 90 26.39 27.79 2.14
N SER A 91 26.50 28.59 3.19
CA SER A 91 25.71 28.43 4.42
C SER A 91 24.20 28.53 4.15
N LEU A 92 23.78 29.53 3.37
CA LEU A 92 22.39 29.71 2.97
C LEU A 92 21.89 28.57 2.09
N ALA A 93 22.71 28.10 1.14
CA ALA A 93 22.37 26.96 0.28
C ALA A 93 22.13 25.70 1.11
N LYS A 94 23.00 25.44 2.09
CA LYS A 94 22.85 24.32 3.03
C LYS A 94 21.59 24.47 3.90
N ALA A 95 21.40 25.61 4.55
CA ALA A 95 20.23 25.84 5.40
C ALA A 95 18.90 25.66 4.63
N ARG A 96 18.88 26.09 3.36
CA ARG A 96 17.72 25.88 2.48
C ARG A 96 17.50 24.41 2.13
N ALA A 97 18.57 23.66 1.87
CA ALA A 97 18.50 22.22 1.63
C ALA A 97 17.96 21.48 2.86
N ASP A 98 18.54 21.74 4.03
CA ASP A 98 18.14 21.12 5.30
C ASP A 98 16.66 21.38 5.62
N PHE A 99 16.20 22.64 5.46
CA PHE A 99 14.79 22.99 5.65
C PHE A 99 13.86 22.29 4.66
N GLN A 100 14.29 22.16 3.39
CA GLN A 100 13.51 21.49 2.37
C GLN A 100 13.39 19.99 2.66
N GLU A 101 14.46 19.32 3.08
CA GLU A 101 14.42 17.91 3.47
C GLU A 101 13.51 17.69 4.68
N GLU A 102 13.59 18.53 5.72
CA GLU A 102 12.71 18.41 6.89
C GLU A 102 11.22 18.50 6.50
N LEU A 103 10.87 19.45 5.63
CA LEU A 103 9.50 19.59 5.13
C LEU A 103 9.03 18.36 4.34
N LEU A 104 9.91 17.77 3.55
CA LEU A 104 9.61 16.60 2.74
C LEU A 104 9.49 15.33 3.60
N ASP A 105 10.33 15.18 4.61
CA ASP A 105 10.25 14.08 5.59
C ASP A 105 8.92 14.12 6.35
N GLN A 106 8.50 15.30 6.82
CA GLN A 106 7.21 15.45 7.49
C GLN A 106 6.04 15.06 6.56
N ARG A 107 6.08 15.47 5.29
CA ARG A 107 5.08 15.09 4.29
C ARG A 107 5.09 13.59 4.03
N TYR A 108 6.28 12.99 3.94
CA TYR A 108 6.44 11.54 3.76
C TYR A 108 5.81 10.77 4.91
N LEU A 109 6.11 11.15 6.16
CA LEU A 109 5.57 10.52 7.36
C LEU A 109 4.05 10.64 7.42
N GLY A 110 3.50 11.82 7.14
CA GLY A 110 2.05 12.03 7.09
C GLY A 110 1.37 11.12 6.05
N ALA A 111 1.93 11.05 4.84
CA ALA A 111 1.40 10.17 3.80
C ALA A 111 1.49 8.69 4.17
N ALA A 112 2.62 8.24 4.74
CA ALA A 112 2.79 6.87 5.22
C ALA A 112 1.76 6.51 6.29
N GLN A 113 1.51 7.42 7.25
CA GLN A 113 0.50 7.22 8.29
C GLN A 113 -0.92 7.10 7.72
N GLU A 114 -1.28 7.90 6.70
CA GLU A 114 -2.57 7.79 6.02
C GLU A 114 -2.73 6.43 5.32
N ILE A 115 -1.69 5.96 4.63
CA ILE A 115 -1.66 4.67 3.94
C ILE A 115 -1.86 3.52 4.95
N GLU A 116 -1.11 3.53 6.04
CA GLU A 116 -1.26 2.51 7.10
C GLU A 116 -2.62 2.61 7.80
N ALA A 117 -3.16 3.81 8.00
CA ALA A 117 -4.48 3.99 8.59
C ALA A 117 -5.56 3.34 7.70
N ALA A 118 -5.45 3.46 6.38
CA ALA A 118 -6.33 2.77 5.44
C ALA A 118 -6.23 1.24 5.54
N GLN A 119 -5.03 0.69 5.67
CA GLN A 119 -4.81 -0.75 5.88
C GLN A 119 -5.37 -1.22 7.23
N ARG A 120 -5.06 -0.50 8.33
CA ARG A 120 -5.57 -0.79 9.68
C ARG A 120 -7.09 -0.74 9.72
N TRP A 121 -7.70 0.24 9.06
CA TRP A 121 -9.16 0.34 8.96
C TRP A 121 -9.71 -0.88 8.22
N THR A 122 -9.14 -1.24 7.07
CA THR A 122 -9.58 -2.39 6.26
C THR A 122 -9.52 -3.68 7.06
N ASN A 123 -8.43 -3.91 7.80
CA ASN A 123 -8.26 -5.09 8.65
C ASN A 123 -9.26 -5.12 9.80
N ARG A 124 -9.44 -4.00 10.53
CA ARG A 124 -10.40 -3.92 11.65
C ARG A 124 -11.83 -4.16 11.18
N TYR A 125 -12.20 -3.56 10.05
CA TYR A 125 -13.52 -3.74 9.46
C TYR A 125 -13.74 -5.19 9.03
N GLY A 126 -12.74 -5.81 8.39
CA GLY A 126 -12.77 -7.23 8.07
C GLY A 126 -12.93 -8.14 9.28
N LYS A 127 -12.26 -7.84 10.40
CA LYS A 127 -12.41 -8.62 11.65
C LYS A 127 -13.84 -8.55 12.19
N ALA A 128 -14.45 -7.37 12.18
CA ALA A 128 -15.85 -7.22 12.58
C ALA A 128 -16.78 -8.06 11.69
N LEU A 129 -16.59 -8.00 10.37
CA LEU A 129 -17.38 -8.83 9.44
C LEU A 129 -17.16 -10.33 9.60
N ARG A 130 -15.94 -10.76 9.99
CA ARG A 130 -15.65 -12.17 10.24
C ARG A 130 -16.51 -12.72 11.38
N ILE A 131 -16.60 -11.99 12.49
CA ILE A 131 -17.40 -12.41 13.64
C ILE A 131 -18.88 -12.56 13.24
N LEU A 132 -19.39 -11.63 12.43
CA LEU A 132 -20.76 -11.66 11.93
C LEU A 132 -21.00 -12.81 10.93
N ASP A 133 -19.99 -13.14 10.12
CA ASP A 133 -20.07 -14.24 9.16
C ASP A 133 -19.96 -15.63 9.83
N GLU A 134 -19.18 -15.75 10.91
CA GLU A 134 -19.07 -16.98 11.71
C GLU A 134 -20.33 -17.25 12.55
N HIS A 135 -21.10 -16.20 12.86
CA HIS A 135 -22.32 -16.28 13.68
C HIS A 135 -23.49 -15.61 12.95
N PRO A 136 -23.94 -16.19 11.82
CA PRO A 136 -25.11 -15.67 11.13
C PRO A 136 -26.31 -15.69 12.07
N PRO A 137 -27.26 -14.75 11.95
CA PRO A 137 -28.47 -14.76 12.77
C PRO A 137 -29.28 -16.03 12.48
N SER A 138 -29.09 -17.07 13.30
CA SER A 138 -29.84 -18.31 13.16
C SER A 138 -31.18 -18.17 13.87
N GLU A 139 -32.23 -18.09 13.06
CA GLU A 139 -33.64 -18.18 13.43
C GLU A 139 -34.19 -17.06 14.33
N ALA A 140 -35.46 -16.73 14.12
CA ALA A 140 -36.15 -15.51 14.54
C ALA A 140 -36.19 -15.22 16.07
N ASN A 141 -35.56 -16.03 16.92
CA ASN A 141 -35.62 -15.93 18.38
C ASN A 141 -34.27 -16.03 19.11
N SER A 142 -33.14 -16.11 18.41
CA SER A 142 -31.82 -16.18 19.06
C SER A 142 -31.30 -14.78 19.37
N GLN A 143 -31.20 -14.41 20.65
CA GLN A 143 -30.55 -13.16 21.04
C GLN A 143 -29.09 -13.16 20.53
N PRO A 144 -28.62 -12.06 19.92
CA PRO A 144 -27.24 -11.97 19.47
C PRO A 144 -26.31 -12.13 20.67
N SER A 145 -25.28 -12.97 20.52
CA SER A 145 -24.21 -13.05 21.50
C SER A 145 -23.61 -11.66 21.76
N SER A 146 -23.00 -11.47 22.93
CA SER A 146 -22.30 -10.22 23.24
C SER A 146 -21.26 -9.87 22.16
N GLN A 147 -20.58 -10.88 21.61
CA GLN A 147 -19.60 -10.72 20.54
C GLN A 147 -20.20 -10.27 19.21
N THR A 148 -21.35 -10.81 18.78
CA THR A 148 -22.00 -10.39 17.53
C THR A 148 -22.56 -8.98 17.64
N SER A 149 -23.14 -8.64 18.78
CA SER A 149 -23.62 -7.27 19.07
C SER A 149 -22.49 -6.25 19.03
N ILE A 150 -21.34 -6.57 19.65
CA ILE A 150 -20.13 -5.73 19.59
C ILE A 150 -19.63 -5.61 18.16
N ALA A 151 -19.51 -6.71 17.43
CA ALA A 151 -19.02 -6.71 16.04
C ALA A 151 -19.93 -5.90 15.11
N GLN A 152 -21.26 -5.95 15.30
CA GLN A 152 -22.21 -5.16 14.53
C GLN A 152 -22.05 -3.66 14.80
N ARG A 153 -21.94 -3.28 16.08
CA ARG A 153 -21.65 -1.89 16.48
C ARG A 153 -20.33 -1.41 15.91
N ASP A 154 -19.29 -2.23 15.99
CA ASP A 154 -17.95 -1.88 15.51
C ASP A 154 -17.94 -1.72 13.98
N ALA A 155 -18.63 -2.60 13.24
CA ALA A 155 -18.79 -2.46 11.80
C ALA A 155 -19.52 -1.16 11.42
N LEU A 156 -20.59 -0.80 12.14
CA LEU A 156 -21.31 0.47 11.93
C LEU A 156 -20.43 1.68 12.23
N ASN A 157 -19.71 1.67 13.36
CA ASN A 157 -18.80 2.75 13.75
C ASN A 157 -17.66 2.91 12.73
N LEU A 158 -17.09 1.80 12.26
CA LEU A 158 -16.02 1.82 11.27
C LEU A 158 -16.50 2.37 9.93
N ARG A 159 -17.73 2.07 9.49
CA ARG A 159 -18.33 2.69 8.29
C ARG A 159 -18.38 4.22 8.41
N GLY A 160 -18.75 4.74 9.58
CA GLY A 160 -18.80 6.18 9.85
C GLY A 160 -17.43 6.85 9.98
N THR A 161 -16.39 6.09 10.34
CA THR A 161 -15.02 6.59 10.59
C THR A 161 -14.02 6.17 9.51
N LYS A 162 -14.51 5.77 8.33
CA LYS A 162 -13.68 5.37 7.20
C LYS A 162 -12.79 6.54 6.74
N PRO A 163 -11.48 6.31 6.51
CA PRO A 163 -10.62 7.34 5.94
C PRO A 163 -11.21 7.92 4.66
N HIS A 164 -11.18 9.25 4.52
CA HIS A 164 -11.89 9.98 3.46
C HIS A 164 -11.58 9.45 2.04
N LYS A 165 -10.30 9.17 1.76
CA LYS A 165 -9.81 8.70 0.47
C LYS A 165 -10.01 7.19 0.24
N LEU A 166 -10.37 6.42 1.27
CA LEU A 166 -10.49 4.96 1.16
C LEU A 166 -11.85 4.58 0.56
N ALA A 167 -11.86 3.85 -0.55
CA ALA A 167 -13.09 3.30 -1.13
C ALA A 167 -13.27 1.84 -0.71
N VAL A 168 -14.48 1.46 -0.30
CA VAL A 168 -14.86 0.05 -0.10
C VAL A 168 -15.45 -0.44 -1.42
N THR A 169 -14.75 -1.34 -2.09
CA THR A 169 -15.17 -1.87 -3.40
C THR A 169 -15.96 -3.16 -3.26
N VAL A 170 -15.61 -3.99 -2.28
CA VAL A 170 -16.34 -5.22 -1.93
C VAL A 170 -16.47 -5.30 -0.41
N ASP A 171 -17.65 -5.73 0.03
CA ASP A 171 -17.98 -5.94 1.44
C ASP A 171 -18.89 -7.17 1.53
N ALA A 172 -18.49 -8.19 2.30
CA ALA A 172 -19.24 -9.44 2.43
C ALA A 172 -20.63 -9.27 3.07
N SER A 173 -20.89 -8.14 3.75
CA SER A 173 -22.25 -7.80 4.19
C SER A 173 -23.16 -7.33 3.04
N ARG A 174 -22.61 -7.07 1.84
CA ARG A 174 -23.36 -6.76 0.62
C ARG A 174 -23.54 -8.06 -0.18
N SER A 175 -24.77 -8.52 -0.27
CA SER A 175 -25.20 -9.87 -0.66
C SER A 175 -25.11 -10.24 -2.15
N ALA A 176 -24.35 -9.52 -2.98
CA ALA A 176 -24.41 -9.75 -4.42
C ALA A 176 -23.46 -10.89 -4.86
N ALA A 177 -24.04 -12.00 -5.35
CA ALA A 177 -23.32 -13.07 -6.05
C ALA A 177 -22.39 -12.55 -7.17
N GLU A 178 -22.71 -11.37 -7.72
CA GLU A 178 -21.92 -10.59 -8.68
C GLU A 178 -20.53 -10.21 -8.15
N LEU A 179 -20.40 -9.88 -6.86
CA LEU A 179 -19.11 -9.55 -6.26
C LEU A 179 -18.20 -10.79 -6.14
N ARG A 180 -18.80 -11.97 -5.95
CA ARG A 180 -18.06 -13.25 -5.91
C ARG A 180 -17.60 -13.67 -7.31
N ALA A 181 -18.43 -13.48 -8.34
CA ALA A 181 -18.06 -13.74 -9.73
C ALA A 181 -17.02 -12.74 -10.25
N ALA A 182 -17.16 -11.45 -9.91
CA ALA A 182 -16.16 -10.42 -10.20
C ALA A 182 -14.83 -10.71 -9.49
N TRP A 183 -14.88 -11.22 -8.25
CA TRP A 183 -13.71 -11.65 -7.50
C TRP A 183 -13.03 -12.89 -8.11
N LEU A 184 -13.77 -13.93 -8.53
CA LEU A 184 -13.18 -15.10 -9.18
C LEU A 184 -12.48 -14.72 -10.49
N ARG A 185 -13.11 -13.90 -11.35
CA ARG A 185 -12.47 -13.38 -12.58
C ARG A 185 -11.30 -12.47 -12.27
N GLU A 186 -11.44 -11.61 -11.26
CA GLU A 186 -10.33 -10.75 -10.86
C GLU A 186 -9.18 -11.58 -10.30
N MET A 187 -9.41 -12.69 -9.60
CA MET A 187 -8.36 -13.50 -8.97
C MET A 187 -7.81 -14.64 -9.85
N GLU A 188 -8.48 -14.98 -10.95
CA GLU A 188 -8.05 -16.00 -11.92
C GLU A 188 -6.61 -15.82 -12.44
N PRO A 189 -6.11 -14.59 -12.69
CA PRO A 189 -4.70 -14.38 -13.04
C PRO A 189 -3.72 -14.36 -11.85
N TYR A 190 -4.21 -14.43 -10.60
CA TYR A 190 -3.42 -14.18 -9.40
C TYR A 190 -2.74 -15.46 -8.91
N ARG A 191 -1.76 -15.98 -9.67
CA ARG A 191 -0.77 -16.91 -9.09
C ARG A 191 0.11 -16.11 -8.15
N ILE A 192 0.17 -16.49 -6.87
CA ILE A 192 1.10 -15.91 -5.89
C ILE A 192 2.52 -16.20 -6.40
N GLN A 193 3.18 -15.21 -7.01
CA GLN A 193 4.53 -15.37 -7.56
C GLN A 193 5.59 -15.23 -6.46
N THR A 194 5.44 -14.24 -5.58
CA THR A 194 6.34 -13.99 -4.45
C THR A 194 5.58 -13.36 -3.28
N GLN A 195 5.95 -13.72 -2.06
CA GLN A 195 5.44 -13.13 -0.81
C GLN A 195 6.57 -12.33 -0.18
N THR A 196 6.55 -11.00 -0.33
CA THR A 196 7.47 -10.10 0.38
C THR A 196 6.71 -9.35 1.45
N ALA A 197 7.10 -9.55 2.71
CA ALA A 197 6.62 -8.79 3.87
C ALA A 197 5.08 -8.68 4.01
N GLY A 198 4.30 -9.61 3.44
CA GLY A 198 2.83 -9.62 3.48
C GLY A 198 2.11 -8.85 2.35
N TYR A 199 2.84 -8.38 1.33
CA TYR A 199 2.26 -7.93 0.06
C TYR A 199 2.37 -9.04 -0.98
N VAL A 200 1.42 -9.07 -1.90
CA VAL A 200 1.50 -9.93 -3.08
C VAL A 200 1.54 -9.04 -4.30
N ARG A 201 2.61 -9.21 -5.10
CA ARG A 201 2.69 -8.63 -6.44
C ARG A 201 1.96 -9.56 -7.38
N VAL A 202 1.17 -8.99 -8.27
CA VAL A 202 0.32 -9.78 -9.15
C VAL A 202 0.54 -9.33 -10.57
N GLN A 203 0.94 -10.25 -11.43
CA GLN A 203 0.96 -10.02 -12.86
C GLN A 203 -0.42 -10.35 -13.44
N PRO A 204 -0.90 -9.61 -14.46
CA PRO A 204 -1.99 -10.10 -15.29
C PRO A 204 -1.58 -11.45 -15.91
N ALA A 205 -2.50 -12.42 -15.95
CA ALA A 205 -2.29 -13.59 -16.80
C ALA A 205 -2.29 -13.08 -18.24
N GLU A 206 -1.23 -13.43 -18.96
CA GLU A 206 -1.03 -13.16 -20.38
C GLU A 206 -0.78 -11.70 -20.75
N VAL A 207 0.38 -11.19 -20.34
CA VAL A 207 1.27 -10.55 -21.31
C VAL A 207 2.67 -11.11 -21.04
N GLU A 208 3.24 -11.82 -22.02
CA GLU A 208 4.66 -12.17 -22.00
C GLU A 208 5.48 -10.90 -21.75
N PHE A 209 5.99 -10.74 -20.54
CA PHE A 209 6.91 -9.68 -20.18
C PHE A 209 8.25 -10.01 -20.86
N GLN A 210 8.43 -9.52 -22.08
CA GLN A 210 9.76 -9.40 -22.68
C GLN A 210 10.53 -8.40 -21.82
N GLY A 211 11.54 -8.91 -21.12
CA GLY A 211 12.22 -8.23 -20.03
C GLY A 211 12.77 -6.85 -20.39
N TRP A 212 12.88 -6.00 -19.37
CA TRP A 212 13.70 -4.80 -19.42
C TRP A 212 15.17 -5.20 -19.27
N GLY A 213 15.83 -5.38 -20.40
CA GLY A 213 17.27 -5.59 -20.50
C GLY A 213 17.60 -5.78 -21.97
N GLY A 214 18.43 -5.01 -22.63
CA GLY A 214 19.40 -4.02 -22.21
C GLY A 214 20.19 -3.73 -23.48
N VAL A 215 20.48 -2.47 -23.73
CA VAL A 215 21.39 -2.07 -24.80
C VAL A 215 22.75 -2.70 -24.50
N ALA A 216 23.18 -3.68 -25.29
CA ALA A 216 24.52 -4.23 -25.22
C ALA A 216 25.07 -4.46 -26.63
N GLY A 217 26.03 -3.61 -27.00
CA GLY A 217 27.17 -4.03 -27.81
C GLY A 217 26.98 -4.00 -29.32
N ALA A 218 27.24 -2.82 -29.89
CA ALA A 218 28.03 -2.79 -31.12
C ALA A 218 29.36 -3.50 -30.85
N ALA A 219 29.65 -4.56 -31.58
CA ALA A 219 30.99 -5.11 -31.72
C ALA A 219 31.15 -5.64 -33.15
N HIS A 220 32.13 -5.06 -33.84
CA HIS A 220 32.64 -5.44 -35.14
C HIS A 220 32.89 -6.95 -35.28
N ALA A 221 32.58 -7.49 -36.45
CA ALA A 221 33.42 -8.49 -37.09
C ALA A 221 33.44 -8.22 -38.59
N THR A 222 34.67 -8.10 -39.08
CA THR A 222 35.19 -7.94 -40.44
C THR A 222 34.52 -8.75 -41.53
#